data_AF-A0A6G3U8I2-F1
#
_entry.id   AF-A0A6G3U8I2-F1
#
_cell.length_a   1.000
_cell.length_b   1.000
_cell.length_c   1.000
_cell.angle_alpha   90.00
_cell.angle_beta   90.00
_cell.angle_gamma   90.00
#
_symmetry.space_group_name_H-M   'P 1'
#
loop_
_entity.id
_entity.type
_entity.pdbx_description
1 polymer ?
#
loop_
_entity_poly.entity_id
_entity_poly.type
_entity_poly.pdbx_seq_one_letter_code
_entity_poly.pdbx_strand_id
1 'polypeptide(L)'
;MVRHAEPGTAQWVESGGGPLVAVPETVLPFWTGADGEEAASDYDRACEVDGAVGLLPVGDTTALVLGDEPAATAYLPEHGTLVRWLAADSEAELLAGVGAALDTADWEPEAEWRVPGPVVLFDAAWPGVHSTGTDHLRLDLPAGRYAVRAA
;
A
#
# COMPACT_ATOMS: atom_id res chain seq x y z
N MET A 1 1.06 -13.07 -15.20
CA MET A 1 0.55 -12.39 -16.41
C MET A 1 0.74 -10.91 -16.15
N VAL A 2 1.79 -10.30 -16.70
CA VAL A 2 2.09 -8.87 -16.48
C VAL A 2 1.03 -8.08 -17.24
N ARG A 3 0.15 -7.39 -16.50
CA ARG A 3 -0.80 -6.44 -17.08
C ARG A 3 -0.03 -5.16 -17.37
N HIS A 4 0.28 -4.91 -18.63
CA HIS A 4 0.67 -3.58 -19.05
C HIS A 4 -0.60 -2.73 -18.99
N ALA A 5 -0.63 -1.76 -18.07
CA ALA A 5 -1.63 -0.71 -18.11
C ALA A 5 -1.55 -0.03 -19.49
N GLU A 6 -2.70 0.18 -20.14
CA GLU A 6 -2.74 1.04 -21.31
C GLU A 6 -2.35 2.46 -20.84
N PRO A 7 -1.60 3.24 -21.64
CA PRO A 7 -1.25 4.60 -21.25
C PRO A 7 -2.54 5.41 -21.00
N GLY A 8 -2.83 5.70 -19.73
CA GLY A 8 -4.05 6.37 -19.27
C GLY A 8 -4.91 5.58 -18.28
N THR A 9 -4.60 4.31 -18.00
CA THR A 9 -5.29 3.50 -16.95
C THR A 9 -4.37 3.28 -15.75
N ALA A 10 -4.88 3.45 -14.53
CA ALA A 10 -4.09 3.20 -13.32
C ALA A 10 -3.82 1.70 -13.14
N GLN A 11 -2.66 1.34 -12.57
CA GLN A 11 -2.42 -0.04 -12.15
C GLN A 11 -2.98 -0.24 -10.73
N TRP A 12 -3.95 -1.14 -10.61
CA TRP A 12 -4.59 -1.51 -9.36
C TRP A 12 -4.01 -2.80 -8.80
N VAL A 13 -3.87 -2.86 -7.48
CA VAL A 13 -3.59 -4.06 -6.70
C VAL A 13 -4.85 -4.43 -5.94
N GLU A 14 -5.32 -5.65 -6.14
CA GLU A 14 -6.48 -6.20 -5.43
C GLU A 14 -6.11 -6.68 -4.03
N SER A 15 -7.02 -6.48 -3.08
CA SER A 15 -6.97 -7.13 -1.77
C SER A 15 -7.73 -8.46 -1.82
N GLY A 16 -7.14 -9.51 -1.25
CA GLY A 16 -7.75 -10.81 -1.01
C GLY A 16 -8.70 -10.84 0.19
N GLY A 17 -8.99 -9.68 0.80
CA GLY A 17 -9.85 -9.51 1.97
C GLY A 17 -9.14 -9.00 3.23
N GLY A 18 -7.80 -8.92 3.19
CA GLY A 18 -6.98 -8.33 4.25
C GLY A 18 -6.32 -7.00 3.85
N PRO A 19 -5.49 -6.42 4.72
CA PRO A 19 -4.80 -5.17 4.40
C PRO A 19 -3.84 -5.35 3.23
N LEU A 20 -3.64 -4.28 2.46
CA LEU A 20 -2.50 -4.17 1.56
C LEU A 20 -1.33 -3.53 2.32
N VAL A 21 -0.11 -3.90 1.95
CA VAL A 21 1.12 -3.37 2.56
C VAL A 21 2.10 -2.90 1.50
N ALA A 22 2.72 -1.75 1.73
CA ALA A 22 3.85 -1.26 0.98
C ALA A 22 5.15 -1.48 1.76
N VAL A 23 5.96 -2.43 1.30
CA VAL A 23 7.20 -2.86 1.97
C VAL A 23 8.41 -2.41 1.14
N PRO A 24 9.43 -1.75 1.73
CA PRO A 24 10.65 -1.42 1.00
C PRO A 24 11.37 -2.65 0.45
N GLU A 25 11.84 -2.59 -0.80
CA GLU A 25 12.49 -3.72 -1.47
C GLU A 25 13.68 -4.27 -0.69
N THR A 26 14.40 -3.41 0.03
CA THR A 26 15.57 -3.77 0.83
C THR A 26 15.26 -4.70 2.00
N VAL A 27 14.01 -4.70 2.49
CA VAL A 27 13.56 -5.56 3.60
C VAL A 27 12.43 -6.51 3.20
N LEU A 28 12.05 -6.53 1.92
CA LEU A 28 10.98 -7.36 1.41
C LEU A 28 11.12 -8.86 1.79
N PRO A 29 12.32 -9.47 1.81
CA PRO A 29 12.48 -10.85 2.25
C PRO A 29 12.16 -11.11 3.73
N PHE A 30 12.07 -10.07 4.57
CA PHE A 30 11.73 -10.20 5.99
C PHE A 30 10.22 -10.15 6.24
N TRP A 31 9.40 -9.80 5.25
CA TRP A 31 7.95 -9.93 5.35
C TRP A 31 7.54 -11.38 5.10
N THR A 32 7.05 -12.06 6.13
CA THR A 32 6.70 -13.48 6.12
C THR A 32 5.24 -13.74 5.74
N GLY A 33 4.41 -12.69 5.70
CA GLY A 33 2.98 -12.80 5.37
C GLY A 33 2.20 -13.54 6.45
N ALA A 34 1.20 -14.32 6.03
CA ALA A 34 0.38 -15.14 6.93
C ALA A 34 1.04 -16.46 7.34
N ASP A 35 2.12 -16.87 6.66
CA ASP A 35 2.83 -18.13 6.91
C ASP A 35 3.89 -18.01 8.02
N GLY A 36 4.01 -16.85 8.68
CA GLY A 36 4.98 -16.62 9.76
C GLY A 36 4.78 -17.56 10.95
N GLU A 37 5.88 -18.12 11.48
CA GLU A 37 5.85 -19.04 12.64
C GLU A 37 5.87 -18.31 13.99
N GLU A 38 5.87 -16.98 13.98
CA GLU A 38 5.85 -16.15 15.20
C GLU A 38 4.48 -16.22 15.91
N ALA A 39 4.44 -15.73 17.16
CA ALA A 39 3.19 -15.73 17.95
C ALA A 39 2.07 -14.90 17.29
N ALA A 40 2.44 -13.89 16.50
CA ALA A 40 1.57 -13.18 15.57
C ALA A 40 2.32 -13.06 14.24
N SER A 41 1.69 -13.48 13.14
CA SER A 41 2.26 -13.35 11.80
C SER A 41 2.33 -11.87 11.37
N ASP A 42 3.07 -11.55 10.32
CA ASP A 42 3.09 -10.18 9.78
C ASP A 42 1.69 -9.77 9.28
N TYR A 43 0.93 -10.73 8.74
CA TYR A 43 -0.47 -10.53 8.37
C TYR A 43 -1.35 -10.21 9.58
N ASP A 44 -1.20 -10.93 10.70
CA ASP A 44 -1.99 -10.67 11.92
C ASP A 44 -1.68 -9.28 12.45
N ARG A 45 -0.40 -8.91 12.52
CA ARG A 45 0.06 -7.57 12.93
C ARG A 45 -0.51 -6.47 12.03
N ALA A 46 -0.62 -6.72 10.72
CA ALA A 46 -1.22 -5.79 9.77
C ALA A 46 -2.73 -5.65 9.96
N CYS A 47 -3.43 -6.75 10.26
CA CYS A 47 -4.87 -6.73 10.54
C CYS A 47 -5.22 -5.99 11.83
N GLU A 48 -4.28 -5.93 12.79
CA GLU A 48 -4.45 -5.20 14.06
C GLU A 48 -4.19 -3.69 13.93
N VAL A 49 -3.79 -3.19 12.75
CA VAL A 49 -3.63 -1.74 12.54
C VAL A 49 -5.00 -1.07 12.57
N ASP A 50 -5.23 -0.26 13.59
CA ASP A 50 -6.37 0.63 13.68
C ASP A 50 -6.20 1.84 12.75
N GLY A 51 -7.28 2.21 12.06
CA GLY A 51 -7.34 3.39 11.18
C GLY A 51 -6.90 3.13 9.73
N ALA A 52 -6.89 4.19 8.93
CA ALA A 52 -6.68 4.06 7.48
C ALA A 52 -5.23 3.71 7.10
N VAL A 53 -4.25 4.13 7.91
CA VAL A 53 -2.82 3.85 7.69
C VAL A 53 -2.07 3.56 8.99
N GLY A 54 -1.09 2.65 8.93
CA GLY A 54 -0.19 2.37 10.04
C GLY A 54 1.21 1.97 9.58
N LEU A 55 2.18 2.00 10.49
CA LEU A 55 3.56 1.60 10.23
C LEU A 55 3.94 0.39 11.07
N LEU A 56 4.45 -0.66 10.41
CA LEU A 56 4.91 -1.88 11.09
C LEU A 56 6.41 -2.10 10.87
N PRO A 57 7.19 -2.43 11.91
CA PRO A 57 8.60 -2.81 11.75
C PRO A 57 8.77 -4.05 10.87
N VAL A 58 9.69 -3.97 9.90
CA VAL A 58 10.11 -5.06 9.00
C VAL A 58 11.61 -4.93 8.74
N GLY A 59 12.40 -5.92 9.15
CA GLY A 59 13.86 -5.83 9.10
C GLY A 59 14.38 -4.62 9.90
N ASP A 60 15.10 -3.71 9.23
CA ASP A 60 15.65 -2.48 9.80
C ASP A 60 14.86 -1.20 9.45
N THR A 61 13.68 -1.35 8.85
CA THR A 61 12.80 -0.25 8.48
C THR A 61 11.33 -0.60 8.81
N THR A 62 10.37 0.09 8.21
CA THR A 62 8.94 -0.10 8.41
C THR A 62 8.20 -0.28 7.09
N ALA A 63 7.23 -1.18 7.07
CA ALA A 63 6.19 -1.24 6.05
C ALA A 63 5.07 -0.24 6.36
N LEU A 64 4.45 0.30 5.31
CA LEU A 64 3.20 1.03 5.39
C LEU A 64 2.03 0.05 5.21
N VAL A 65 1.11 0.02 6.16
CA VAL A 65 -0.12 -0.76 6.12
C VAL A 65 -1.27 0.15 5.69
N LEU A 66 -2.08 -0.32 4.73
CA LEU A 66 -3.37 0.28 4.39
C LEU A 66 -4.46 -0.48 5.15
N GLY A 67 -4.87 0.07 6.28
CA GLY A 67 -5.80 -0.55 7.24
C GLY A 67 -7.27 -0.33 6.89
N ASP A 68 -8.15 -0.57 7.86
CA ASP A 68 -9.61 -0.45 7.71
C ASP A 68 -10.18 -1.40 6.63
N GLU A 69 -11.06 -0.93 5.73
CA GLU A 69 -11.78 -1.82 4.80
C GLU A 69 -10.93 -2.25 3.59
N PRO A 70 -10.82 -3.56 3.25
CA PRO A 70 -10.04 -4.03 2.12
C PRO A 70 -10.54 -3.41 0.80
N ALA A 71 -9.61 -2.87 0.00
CA ALA A 71 -9.95 -2.16 -1.22
C ALA A 71 -8.86 -2.29 -2.28
N ALA A 72 -9.28 -2.34 -3.55
CA ALA A 72 -8.37 -2.20 -4.67
C ALA A 72 -7.64 -0.86 -4.58
N THR A 73 -6.32 -0.87 -4.74
CA THR A 73 -5.49 0.32 -4.54
C THR A 73 -4.55 0.57 -5.70
N ALA A 74 -4.46 1.83 -6.14
CA ALA A 74 -3.51 2.30 -7.14
C ALA A 74 -2.59 3.38 -6.56
N TYR A 75 -1.38 3.49 -7.08
CA TYR A 75 -0.49 4.63 -6.82
C TYR A 75 -0.54 5.60 -7.99
N LEU A 76 -0.71 6.89 -7.70
CA LEU A 76 -0.71 8.00 -8.66
C LEU A 76 0.56 8.84 -8.45
N PRO A 77 1.64 8.60 -9.21
CA PRO A 77 2.93 9.28 -9.01
C PRO A 77 2.87 10.81 -9.14
N GLU A 78 1.97 11.33 -9.97
CA GLU A 78 1.74 12.76 -10.17
C GLU A 78 1.21 13.48 -8.92
N HIS A 79 0.57 12.72 -8.01
CA HIS A 79 0.06 13.21 -6.73
C HIS A 79 0.89 12.72 -5.54
N GLY A 80 1.69 11.67 -5.72
CA GLY A 80 2.35 10.98 -4.61
C GLY A 80 1.37 10.24 -3.70
N THR A 81 0.24 9.80 -4.25
CA THR A 81 -0.92 9.33 -3.48
C THR A 81 -1.26 7.89 -3.80
N LEU A 82 -1.58 7.11 -2.76
CA LEU A 82 -2.27 5.83 -2.88
C LEU A 82 -3.78 6.08 -2.83
N VAL A 83 -4.50 5.66 -3.86
CA VAL A 83 -5.96 5.83 -3.96
C VAL A 83 -6.63 4.48 -3.84
N ARG A 84 -7.63 4.40 -2.96
CA ARG A 84 -8.39 3.19 -2.65
C ARG A 84 -9.79 3.29 -3.26
N TRP A 85 -10.22 2.26 -3.96
CA TRP A 85 -11.55 2.23 -4.57
C TRP A 85 -12.56 1.61 -3.60
N LEU A 86 -13.33 2.46 -2.92
CA LEU A 86 -14.34 2.03 -1.96
C LEU A 86 -15.77 2.02 -2.52
N ALA A 87 -16.18 3.08 -3.22
CA ALA A 87 -17.59 3.28 -3.57
C ALA A 87 -17.85 4.10 -4.85
N ALA A 88 -16.98 4.02 -5.85
CA ALA A 88 -17.22 4.63 -7.16
C ALA A 88 -17.81 3.61 -8.16
N ASP A 89 -18.60 4.07 -9.12
CA ASP A 89 -19.21 3.19 -10.13
C ASP A 89 -18.23 2.85 -11.26
N SER A 90 -17.15 3.64 -11.43
CA SER A 90 -16.12 3.41 -12.44
C SER A 90 -14.76 4.03 -12.08
N GLU A 91 -13.70 3.51 -12.72
CA GLU A 91 -12.32 4.00 -12.53
C GLU A 91 -12.23 5.46 -12.96
N ALA A 92 -12.84 5.79 -14.10
CA ALA A 92 -12.80 7.14 -14.66
C ALA A 92 -13.46 8.16 -13.73
N GLU A 93 -14.59 7.81 -13.11
CA GLU A 93 -15.25 8.65 -12.10
C GLU A 93 -14.35 8.88 -10.89
N LEU A 94 -13.79 7.80 -10.35
CA LEU A 94 -12.90 7.85 -9.19
C LEU A 94 -11.67 8.71 -9.46
N LEU A 95 -10.95 8.44 -10.56
CA LEU A 95 -9.71 9.15 -10.91
C LEU A 95 -9.97 10.64 -11.23
N ALA A 96 -11.10 10.97 -11.85
CA ALA A 96 -11.48 12.36 -12.11
C ALA A 96 -11.72 13.16 -10.81
N GLY A 97 -12.09 12.49 -9.72
CA GLY A 97 -12.34 13.11 -8.41
C GLY A 97 -11.09 13.35 -7.55
N VAL A 98 -9.96 12.69 -7.84
CA VAL A 98 -8.78 12.66 -6.97
C VAL A 98 -8.27 14.06 -6.62
N GLY A 99 -8.10 14.94 -7.60
CA GLY A 99 -7.56 16.28 -7.35
C GLY A 99 -8.43 17.09 -6.38
N ALA A 100 -9.75 17.08 -6.57
CA ALA A 100 -10.68 17.77 -5.69
C ALA A 100 -10.72 17.13 -4.29
N ALA A 101 -10.64 15.81 -4.20
CA ALA A 101 -10.58 15.11 -2.92
C ALA A 101 -9.34 15.52 -2.12
N LEU A 102 -8.16 15.57 -2.75
CA LEU A 102 -6.92 15.99 -2.10
C LEU A 102 -6.98 17.42 -1.55
N ASP A 103 -7.62 18.33 -2.28
CA ASP A 103 -7.77 19.74 -1.87
C ASP A 103 -8.72 19.92 -0.66
N THR A 104 -9.67 19.01 -0.49
CA THR A 104 -10.74 19.11 0.54
C THR A 104 -10.64 18.09 1.67
N ALA A 105 -9.72 17.14 1.57
CA ALA A 105 -9.56 16.04 2.51
C ALA A 105 -9.34 16.53 3.96
N ASP A 106 -10.07 15.92 4.89
CA ASP A 106 -9.86 16.09 6.33
C ASP A 106 -8.77 15.11 6.79
N TRP A 107 -7.52 15.49 6.54
CA TRP A 107 -6.36 14.63 6.76
C TRP A 107 -6.19 14.26 8.23
N GLU A 108 -6.10 12.96 8.49
CA GLU A 108 -5.66 12.40 9.77
C GLU A 108 -4.22 12.83 10.13
N PRO A 109 -3.83 12.74 11.41
CA PRO A 109 -2.48 13.06 11.86
C PRO A 109 -1.38 12.37 11.04
N GLU A 110 -0.31 13.11 10.78
CA GLU A 110 0.81 12.64 9.98
C GLU A 110 1.67 11.59 10.71
N ALA A 111 2.02 10.54 9.98
CA ALA A 111 3.09 9.61 10.34
C ALA A 111 4.36 9.89 9.50
N GLU A 112 5.53 9.88 10.14
CA GLU A 112 6.82 9.93 9.42
C GLU A 112 7.20 8.51 8.97
N TRP A 113 7.23 8.29 7.66
CA TRP A 113 7.72 7.05 7.06
C TRP A 113 9.10 7.23 6.44
N ARG A 114 10.07 6.40 6.84
CA ARG A 114 11.42 6.41 6.28
C ARG A 114 11.56 5.31 5.25
N VAL A 115 11.87 5.71 4.03
CA VAL A 115 11.91 4.80 2.89
C VAL A 115 13.34 4.77 2.34
N PRO A 116 13.99 3.59 2.26
CA PRO A 116 15.36 3.46 1.75
C PRO A 116 15.45 3.46 0.21
N GLY A 117 14.32 3.47 -0.49
CA GLY A 117 14.25 3.41 -1.95
C GLY A 117 12.91 2.83 -2.40
N PRO A 118 12.84 2.18 -3.57
CA PRO A 118 11.60 1.61 -4.10
C PRO A 118 10.89 0.69 -3.10
N VAL A 119 9.56 0.72 -3.14
CA VAL A 119 8.68 -0.07 -2.27
C VAL A 119 7.73 -0.91 -3.13
N VAL A 120 7.29 -2.05 -2.61
CA VAL A 120 6.34 -2.94 -3.28
C VAL A 120 5.06 -2.97 -2.47
N LEU A 121 3.96 -2.55 -3.10
CA LEU A 121 2.59 -2.68 -2.61
C LEU A 121 2.02 -4.04 -3.04
N PHE A 122 1.53 -4.82 -2.09
CA PHE A 122 0.93 -6.14 -2.34
C PHE A 122 0.02 -6.54 -1.17
N ASP A 123 -0.71 -7.64 -1.32
CA ASP A 123 -1.55 -8.19 -0.25
C ASP A 123 -0.71 -8.76 0.90
N ALA A 124 -1.01 -8.32 2.12
CA ALA A 124 -0.26 -8.63 3.34
C ALA A 124 -0.13 -10.12 3.64
N ALA A 125 -1.05 -10.97 3.16
CA ALA A 125 -1.03 -12.40 3.43
C ALA A 125 0.15 -13.10 2.74
N TRP A 126 0.69 -12.53 1.66
CA TRP A 126 1.79 -13.17 0.92
C TRP A 126 3.15 -12.88 1.55
N PRO A 127 4.06 -13.86 1.59
CA PRO A 127 5.47 -13.60 1.89
C PRO A 127 6.07 -12.62 0.87
N GLY A 128 6.88 -11.67 1.31
CA GLY A 128 7.49 -10.66 0.44
C GLY A 128 8.42 -11.26 -0.61
N VAL A 129 9.04 -12.42 -0.35
CA VAL A 129 9.82 -13.17 -1.34
C VAL A 129 8.97 -13.66 -2.54
N HIS A 130 7.64 -13.71 -2.39
CA HIS A 130 6.70 -14.16 -3.41
C HIS A 130 5.83 -13.05 -3.98
N SER A 131 5.86 -11.84 -3.41
CA SER A 131 4.96 -10.73 -3.77
C SER A 131 5.07 -10.30 -5.23
N THR A 132 6.26 -10.35 -5.83
CA THR A 132 6.45 -10.01 -7.25
C THR A 132 5.88 -11.07 -8.21
N GLY A 133 5.53 -12.25 -7.71
CA GLY A 133 4.83 -13.30 -8.44
C GLY A 133 3.31 -13.20 -8.35
N THR A 134 2.78 -12.35 -7.47
CA THR A 134 1.35 -12.11 -7.25
C THR A 134 0.91 -10.77 -7.84
N ASP A 135 -0.33 -10.37 -7.59
CA ASP A 135 -0.75 -9.01 -7.88
C ASP A 135 0.00 -8.03 -6.95
N HIS A 136 0.67 -7.04 -7.54
CA HIS A 136 1.54 -6.11 -6.84
C HIS A 136 1.79 -4.86 -7.68
N LEU A 137 2.26 -3.80 -7.02
CA LEU A 137 2.68 -2.55 -7.63
C LEU A 137 4.00 -2.09 -7.01
N ARG A 138 4.99 -1.80 -7.86
CA ARG A 138 6.24 -1.18 -7.43
C ARG A 138 6.09 0.34 -7.49
N LEU A 139 6.36 1.01 -6.38
CA LEU A 139 6.43 2.46 -6.31
C LEU A 139 7.90 2.87 -6.29
N ASP A 140 8.34 3.59 -7.32
CA ASP A 140 9.72 4.07 -7.44
C ASP A 140 9.96 5.32 -6.58
N LEU A 141 9.77 5.16 -5.26
CA LEU A 141 10.04 6.21 -4.28
C LEU A 141 11.56 6.41 -4.12
N PRO A 142 12.05 7.66 -4.20
CA PRO A 142 13.40 7.99 -3.76
C PRO A 142 13.64 7.62 -2.29
N ALA A 143 14.89 7.39 -1.94
CA ALA A 143 15.24 7.27 -0.53
C ALA A 143 14.98 8.59 0.20
N GLY A 144 14.26 8.57 1.33
CA GLY A 144 13.86 9.80 2.00
C GLY A 144 12.95 9.62 3.21
N ARG A 145 12.49 10.76 3.71
CA ARG A 145 11.46 10.87 4.77
C ARG A 145 10.18 11.36 4.12
N TYR A 146 9.10 10.63 4.36
CA TYR A 146 7.79 10.89 3.80
C TYR A 146 6.81 11.17 4.92
N ALA A 147 6.06 12.25 4.76
CA ALA A 147 4.85 12.51 5.54
C ALA A 147 3.73 11.65 4.96
N VAL A 148 3.18 10.74 5.76
CA VAL A 148 2.04 9.91 5.36
C VAL A 148 0.81 10.38 6.12
N ARG A 149 -0.29 10.61 5.38
CA ARG A 149 -1.60 11.01 5.90
C ARG A 149 -2.68 10.27 5.13
N ALA A 150 -3.84 10.09 5.74
CA ALA A 150 -5.00 9.48 5.13
C ALA A 150 -6.27 10.30 5.43
N ALA A 151 -7.31 10.13 4.60
CA ALA A 151 -8.62 10.77 4.71
C ALA A 151 -9.67 9.95 3.96
#